data_AF-A0A0R2KRI9-F1
#
_entry.id   AF-A0A0R2KRI9-F1
#
_cell.length_a   1.000
_cell.length_b   1.000
_cell.length_c   1.000
_cell.angle_alpha   90.00
_cell.angle_beta   90.00
_cell.angle_gamma   90.00
#
_symmetry.space_group_name_H-M   'P 1'
#
loop_
_entity.id
_entity.type
_entity.pdbx_description
1 polymer ?
#
loop_
_entity_poly.entity_id
_entity_poly.type
_entity_poly.pdbx_seq_one_letter_code
_entity_poly.pdbx_strand_id
1 'polypeptide(L)'
;MIKWDDDQNRDKLRPNQINIQLLANWQVVGEKYAYEGNQWQVDFTKLPIYENGQKIKYTVLEDLVNGYQATLEQKDNNFIIINKHEVALTTIAGKVVWDDQNDVNHIRPTAVNVTLYANGKEVTTIPVTADWKFTFKDLPMNENGKPIVYTIGQNVIKDYTTKIDQNTYTIVNRHLQPTKPVKPKEPTKPVKPKEPTKPVKPVLPKTGMNANDLMAFIGWIFLITAGGFMLLKRKLTN
;
A
#
# COMPACT_ATOMS: atom_id res chain seq x y z
N MET A 1 38.88 -3.78 -1.89
CA MET A 1 37.60 -3.62 -1.15
C MET A 1 36.49 -3.33 -2.15
N ILE A 2 35.25 -3.70 -1.84
CA ILE A 2 34.08 -3.38 -2.67
C ILE A 2 33.18 -2.40 -1.91
N LYS A 3 32.68 -1.40 -2.61
CA LYS A 3 31.68 -0.43 -2.12
C LYS A 3 30.42 -0.53 -2.96
N TRP A 4 29.28 -0.35 -2.31
CA TRP A 4 27.97 -0.36 -2.93
C TRP A 4 27.34 1.03 -2.83
N ASP A 5 27.00 1.62 -3.96
CA ASP A 5 26.24 2.87 -4.11
C ASP A 5 24.84 2.53 -4.66
N ASP A 6 23.96 2.06 -3.78
CA ASP A 6 22.68 1.43 -4.15
C ASP A 6 21.54 1.69 -3.15
N ASP A 7 21.55 2.86 -2.50
CA ASP A 7 20.52 3.29 -1.55
C ASP A 7 20.26 2.25 -0.45
N GLN A 8 21.33 1.77 0.20
CA GLN A 8 21.28 0.71 1.22
C GLN A 8 20.62 -0.59 0.73
N ASN A 9 20.84 -0.95 -0.54
CA ASN A 9 20.21 -2.09 -1.20
C ASN A 9 18.67 -2.02 -1.17
N ARG A 10 18.08 -0.83 -1.36
CA ARG A 10 16.62 -0.61 -1.34
C ARG A 10 15.88 -1.59 -2.26
N ASP A 11 16.42 -1.82 -3.44
CA ASP A 11 15.80 -2.65 -4.47
C ASP A 11 16.13 -4.14 -4.32
N LYS A 12 16.89 -4.53 -3.29
CA LYS A 12 17.28 -5.92 -3.01
C LYS A 12 17.91 -6.64 -4.21
N LEU A 13 18.64 -5.89 -5.03
CA LEU A 13 19.36 -6.40 -6.20
C LEU A 13 20.81 -6.78 -5.89
N ARG A 14 21.36 -6.31 -4.75
CA ARG A 14 22.73 -6.63 -4.37
C ARG A 14 22.89 -8.15 -4.23
N PRO A 15 23.85 -8.77 -4.92
CA PRO A 15 24.11 -10.21 -4.79
C PRO A 15 24.67 -10.53 -3.40
N ASN A 16 24.56 -11.79 -2.98
CA ASN A 16 25.12 -12.24 -1.70
C ASN A 16 26.65 -12.33 -1.72
N GLN A 17 27.23 -12.54 -2.91
CA GLN A 17 28.66 -12.59 -3.15
C GLN A 17 28.98 -12.21 -4.60
N ILE A 18 30.21 -11.75 -4.82
CA ILE A 18 30.76 -11.45 -6.14
C ILE A 18 32.16 -12.05 -6.25
N ASN A 19 32.55 -12.43 -7.47
CA ASN A 19 33.88 -12.96 -7.76
C ASN A 19 34.83 -11.83 -8.16
N ILE A 20 36.01 -11.81 -7.56
CA ILE A 20 37.09 -10.85 -7.82
C ILE A 20 38.29 -11.61 -8.34
N GLN A 21 38.67 -11.31 -9.58
CA GLN A 21 39.84 -11.86 -10.22
C GLN A 21 41.05 -10.93 -10.01
N LEU A 22 42.19 -11.49 -9.62
CA LEU A 22 43.48 -10.80 -9.62
C LEU A 22 44.15 -11.05 -10.96
N LEU A 23 44.56 -9.97 -11.63
CA LEU A 23 45.29 -10.03 -12.88
C LEU A 23 46.74 -9.59 -12.66
N ALA A 24 47.69 -10.37 -13.15
CA ALA A 24 49.10 -10.03 -13.27
C ALA A 24 49.43 -9.88 -14.75
N ASN A 25 49.89 -8.71 -15.18
CA ASN A 25 50.18 -8.43 -16.59
C ASN A 25 49.01 -8.83 -17.53
N TRP A 26 47.78 -8.56 -17.08
CA TRP A 26 46.52 -8.86 -17.78
C TRP A 26 46.13 -10.35 -17.88
N GLN A 27 46.85 -11.24 -17.19
CA GLN A 27 46.49 -12.65 -17.06
C GLN A 27 45.87 -12.89 -15.68
N VAL A 28 44.78 -13.67 -15.61
CA VAL A 28 44.18 -14.06 -14.33
C VAL A 28 45.13 -15.00 -13.60
N VAL A 29 45.48 -14.65 -12.36
CA VAL A 29 46.41 -15.42 -11.51
C VAL A 29 45.81 -15.80 -10.16
N GLY A 30 44.59 -15.37 -9.87
CA GLY A 30 43.88 -15.74 -8.65
C GLY A 30 42.45 -15.22 -8.65
N GLU A 31 41.63 -15.83 -7.82
CA GLU A 31 40.22 -15.47 -7.66
C GLU A 31 39.84 -15.53 -6.18
N LYS A 32 38.98 -14.61 -5.73
CA LYS A 32 38.40 -14.60 -4.39
C LYS A 32 36.99 -14.06 -4.43
N TYR A 33 36.16 -14.53 -3.50
CA TYR A 33 34.80 -14.03 -3.32
C TYR A 33 34.76 -12.90 -2.28
N ALA A 34 34.13 -11.79 -2.64
CA ALA A 34 33.73 -10.75 -1.70
C ALA A 34 32.25 -10.94 -1.34
N TYR A 35 31.92 -10.85 -0.04
CA TYR A 35 30.58 -11.06 0.49
C TYR A 35 30.43 -10.36 1.84
N GLU A 36 29.23 -10.30 2.40
CA GLU A 36 28.98 -9.57 3.65
C GLU A 36 29.81 -10.08 4.84
N GLY A 37 29.99 -11.40 4.95
CA GLY A 37 30.77 -12.03 6.02
C GLY A 37 32.26 -11.66 6.04
N ASN A 38 32.84 -11.27 4.91
CA ASN A 38 34.19 -10.69 4.85
C ASN A 38 34.19 -9.17 4.72
N GLN A 39 33.06 -8.53 5.05
CA GLN A 39 32.87 -7.09 4.98
C GLN A 39 33.22 -6.52 3.59
N TRP A 40 32.95 -7.29 2.53
CA TRP A 40 33.26 -6.93 1.16
C TRP A 40 34.75 -6.63 0.91
N GLN A 41 35.64 -7.31 1.64
CA GLN A 41 37.09 -7.16 1.56
C GLN A 41 37.74 -8.48 1.14
N VAL A 42 38.69 -8.38 0.20
CA VAL A 42 39.49 -9.50 -0.29
C VAL A 42 40.94 -9.06 -0.37
N ASP A 43 41.82 -9.91 0.14
CA ASP A 43 43.26 -9.67 0.14
C ASP A 43 43.99 -10.74 -0.68
N PHE A 44 44.86 -10.33 -1.58
CA PHE A 44 45.79 -11.23 -2.25
C PHE A 44 47.18 -11.03 -1.64
N THR A 45 47.73 -12.08 -1.03
CA THR A 45 48.99 -12.01 -0.29
C THR A 45 50.08 -12.84 -0.96
N LYS A 46 51.34 -12.58 -0.60
CA LYS A 46 52.53 -13.27 -1.14
C LYS A 46 52.67 -13.16 -2.67
N LEU A 47 52.32 -11.98 -3.21
CA LEU A 47 52.42 -11.70 -4.63
C LEU A 47 53.87 -11.37 -5.02
N PRO A 48 54.44 -12.00 -6.07
CA PRO A 48 55.76 -11.64 -6.57
C PRO A 48 55.77 -10.20 -7.08
N ILE A 49 56.88 -9.49 -6.87
CA ILE A 49 57.05 -8.11 -7.37
C ILE A 49 57.59 -8.10 -8.80
N TYR A 50 58.41 -9.11 -9.14
CA TYR A 50 59.06 -9.23 -10.44
C TYR A 50 58.81 -10.61 -11.05
N GLU A 51 58.70 -10.63 -12.38
CA GLU A 51 58.66 -11.83 -13.22
C GLU A 51 59.64 -11.62 -14.37
N ASN A 52 60.57 -12.56 -14.58
CA ASN A 52 61.62 -12.46 -15.61
C ASN A 52 62.41 -11.12 -15.58
N GLY A 53 62.66 -10.59 -14.38
CA GLY A 53 63.36 -9.32 -14.17
C GLY A 53 62.52 -8.06 -14.43
N GLN A 54 61.25 -8.17 -14.81
CA GLN A 54 60.34 -7.05 -15.03
C GLN A 54 59.33 -6.92 -13.89
N LYS A 55 58.99 -5.68 -13.49
CA LYS A 55 58.01 -5.43 -12.43
C LYS A 55 56.61 -5.83 -12.90
N ILE A 56 55.90 -6.62 -12.10
CA ILE A 56 54.56 -7.10 -12.42
C ILE A 56 53.55 -5.96 -12.21
N LYS A 57 52.66 -5.75 -13.19
CA LYS A 57 51.50 -4.88 -13.03
C LYS A 57 50.31 -5.69 -12.56
N TYR A 58 49.87 -5.43 -11.33
CA TYR A 58 48.64 -6.00 -10.79
C TYR A 58 47.44 -5.08 -11.05
N THR A 59 46.29 -5.68 -11.33
CA THR A 59 44.97 -5.06 -11.32
C THR A 59 43.94 -6.10 -10.87
N VAL A 60 42.71 -5.67 -10.62
CA VAL A 60 41.59 -6.57 -10.35
C VAL A 60 40.51 -6.42 -11.41
N LEU A 61 39.72 -7.47 -11.57
CA LEU A 61 38.50 -7.48 -12.37
C LEU A 61 37.36 -8.07 -11.54
N GLU A 62 36.18 -7.51 -11.68
CA GLU A 62 34.94 -8.05 -11.11
C GLU A 62 34.11 -8.66 -12.23
N ASP A 63 33.47 -9.80 -11.95
CA ASP A 63 32.46 -10.37 -12.84
C ASP A 63 31.23 -9.45 -12.95
N LEU A 64 30.57 -9.47 -14.10
CA LEU A 64 29.40 -8.63 -14.35
C LEU A 64 28.32 -8.82 -13.27
N VAL A 65 28.01 -7.74 -12.54
CA VAL A 65 26.90 -7.70 -11.60
C VAL A 65 25.66 -7.11 -12.28
N ASN A 66 24.63 -7.93 -12.47
CA ASN A 66 23.41 -7.50 -13.15
C ASN A 66 22.73 -6.33 -12.43
N GLY A 67 22.42 -5.26 -13.17
CA GLY A 67 21.78 -4.05 -12.63
C GLY A 67 22.75 -3.03 -12.01
N TYR A 68 24.06 -3.28 -12.04
CA TYR A 68 25.07 -2.39 -11.50
C TYR A 68 26.06 -1.93 -12.57
N GLN A 69 26.61 -0.74 -12.37
CA GLN A 69 27.77 -0.24 -13.10
C GLN A 69 28.96 -0.17 -12.14
N ALA A 70 30.04 -0.86 -12.49
CA ALA A 70 31.25 -0.91 -11.69
C ALA A 70 32.25 0.17 -12.14
N THR A 71 32.87 0.84 -11.17
CA THR A 71 34.09 1.64 -11.40
C THR A 71 35.23 1.09 -10.55
N LEU A 72 36.46 1.18 -11.08
CA LEU A 72 37.67 0.75 -10.38
C LEU A 72 38.52 1.96 -10.04
N GLU A 73 38.76 2.17 -8.75
CA GLU A 73 39.71 3.15 -8.23
C GLU A 73 40.93 2.43 -7.65
N GLN A 74 42.11 3.01 -7.85
CA GLN A 74 43.34 2.53 -7.25
C GLN A 74 43.95 3.62 -6.37
N LYS A 75 44.29 3.26 -5.13
CA LYS A 75 45.03 4.10 -4.20
C LYS A 75 46.20 3.30 -3.62
N ASP A 76 47.41 3.70 -3.97
CA ASP A 76 48.63 2.96 -3.65
C ASP A 76 48.54 1.50 -4.15
N ASN A 77 48.64 0.54 -3.23
CA ASN A 77 48.51 -0.89 -3.51
C ASN A 77 47.09 -1.44 -3.27
N ASN A 78 46.11 -0.55 -3.01
CA ASN A 78 44.72 -0.94 -2.74
C ASN A 78 43.83 -0.62 -3.94
N PHE A 79 42.94 -1.56 -4.23
CA PHE A 79 41.89 -1.41 -5.24
C PHE A 79 40.52 -1.28 -4.55
N ILE A 80 39.73 -0.32 -5.01
CA ILE A 80 38.36 -0.09 -4.59
C ILE A 80 37.48 -0.26 -5.82
N ILE A 81 36.61 -1.26 -5.81
CA ILE A 81 35.56 -1.40 -6.82
C ILE A 81 34.29 -0.78 -6.24
N ILE A 82 33.66 0.13 -6.99
CA ILE A 82 32.42 0.79 -6.59
C ILE A 82 31.32 0.33 -7.54
N ASN A 83 30.35 -0.41 -7.01
CA ASN A 83 29.16 -0.83 -7.74
C ASN A 83 28.03 0.14 -7.49
N LYS A 84 27.62 0.84 -8.55
CA LYS A 84 26.52 1.80 -8.51
C LYS A 84 25.25 1.20 -9.13
N HIS A 85 24.14 1.28 -8.42
CA HIS A 85 22.80 0.98 -8.93
C HIS A 85 21.97 2.26 -8.96
N GLU A 86 21.46 2.61 -10.14
CA GLU A 86 20.62 3.79 -10.29
C GLU A 86 19.15 3.44 -10.07
N VAL A 87 18.54 4.23 -9.19
CA VAL A 87 17.12 4.14 -8.87
C VAL A 87 16.29 4.60 -10.06
N ALA A 88 15.42 3.72 -10.56
CA ALA A 88 14.38 4.13 -11.50
C ALA A 88 13.35 5.03 -10.80
N LEU A 89 13.12 6.23 -11.34
CA LEU A 89 12.19 7.23 -10.79
C LEU A 89 11.01 7.46 -11.74
N THR A 90 9.88 7.85 -11.18
CA THR A 90 8.68 8.28 -11.90
C THR A 90 8.10 9.56 -11.32
N THR A 91 7.09 10.10 -11.99
CA THR A 91 6.36 11.30 -11.58
C THR A 91 4.87 11.05 -11.73
N ILE A 92 4.10 11.43 -10.71
CA ILE A 92 2.64 11.38 -10.72
C ILE A 92 2.13 12.81 -10.80
N ALA A 93 1.40 13.12 -11.86
CA ALA A 93 0.71 14.38 -12.03
C ALA A 93 -0.79 14.15 -12.16
N GLY A 94 -1.57 15.00 -11.52
CA GLY A 94 -3.02 14.88 -11.48
C GLY A 94 -3.71 16.22 -11.31
N LYS A 95 -5.04 16.18 -11.20
CA LYS A 95 -5.87 17.39 -11.06
C LYS A 95 -7.11 17.15 -10.20
N VAL A 96 -7.61 18.23 -9.63
CA VAL A 96 -8.89 18.31 -8.94
C VAL A 96 -9.88 19.02 -9.84
N VAL A 97 -11.07 18.47 -9.99
CA VAL A 97 -12.17 18.98 -10.81
C VAL A 97 -13.38 19.17 -9.91
N TRP A 98 -14.08 20.28 -10.10
CA TRP A 98 -15.24 20.66 -9.32
C TRP A 98 -16.51 20.58 -10.18
N ASP A 99 -17.46 19.75 -9.75
CA ASP A 99 -18.82 19.63 -10.27
C ASP A 99 -19.79 20.32 -9.30
N ASP A 100 -19.76 21.65 -9.32
CA ASP A 100 -20.46 22.55 -8.39
C ASP A 100 -21.07 23.79 -9.07
N GLN A 101 -21.28 23.71 -10.38
CA GLN A 101 -21.82 24.81 -11.20
C GLN A 101 -20.96 26.09 -11.13
N ASN A 102 -19.63 25.92 -11.16
CA ASN A 102 -18.66 27.00 -11.08
C ASN A 102 -18.77 27.79 -9.76
N ASP A 103 -18.83 27.05 -8.66
CA ASP A 103 -18.90 27.58 -7.28
C ASP A 103 -20.07 28.56 -7.07
N VAL A 104 -21.25 28.26 -7.62
CA VAL A 104 -22.46 29.11 -7.51
C VAL A 104 -22.88 29.35 -6.05
N ASN A 105 -22.51 28.45 -5.14
CA ASN A 105 -22.84 28.53 -3.72
C ASN A 105 -21.74 29.21 -2.89
N HIS A 106 -20.59 29.54 -3.47
CA HIS A 106 -19.43 30.14 -2.78
C HIS A 106 -18.95 29.32 -1.57
N ILE A 107 -19.02 27.99 -1.69
CA ILE A 107 -18.61 27.05 -0.63
C ILE A 107 -17.37 26.24 -1.00
N ARG A 108 -16.85 26.40 -2.23
CA ARG A 108 -15.62 25.74 -2.65
C ARG A 108 -14.47 26.24 -1.75
N PRO A 109 -13.71 25.33 -1.12
CA PRO A 109 -12.55 25.72 -0.32
C PRO A 109 -11.47 26.32 -1.23
N THR A 110 -10.63 27.18 -0.65
CA THR A 110 -9.49 27.78 -1.37
C THR A 110 -8.33 26.80 -1.58
N ALA A 111 -8.31 25.71 -0.81
CA ALA A 111 -7.31 24.65 -0.90
C ALA A 111 -7.90 23.28 -0.52
N VAL A 112 -7.30 22.22 -1.03
CA VAL A 112 -7.53 20.83 -0.60
C VAL A 112 -6.19 20.14 -0.38
N ASN A 113 -6.13 19.17 0.51
CA ASN A 113 -4.94 18.35 0.73
C ASN A 113 -5.05 17.06 -0.08
N VAL A 114 -4.04 16.79 -0.91
CA VAL A 114 -3.90 15.54 -1.66
C VAL A 114 -2.75 14.75 -1.06
N THR A 115 -3.04 13.51 -0.68
CA THR A 115 -2.09 12.59 -0.05
C THR A 115 -1.63 11.54 -1.06
N LEU A 116 -0.33 11.33 -1.17
CA LEU A 116 0.26 10.23 -1.93
C LEU A 116 0.47 9.03 -1.00
N TYR A 117 0.12 7.85 -1.47
CA TYR A 117 0.37 6.58 -0.81
C TYR A 117 1.23 5.68 -1.71
N ALA A 118 2.21 5.00 -1.12
CA ALA A 118 3.01 3.94 -1.73
C ALA A 118 2.68 2.62 -1.05
N ASN A 119 2.24 1.61 -1.81
CA ASN A 119 1.84 0.31 -1.27
C ASN A 119 0.85 0.42 -0.10
N GLY A 120 -0.08 1.38 -0.18
CA GLY A 120 -1.09 1.67 0.84
C GLY A 120 -0.60 2.44 2.07
N LYS A 121 0.68 2.81 2.16
CA LYS A 121 1.24 3.65 3.24
C LYS A 121 1.34 5.10 2.80
N GLU A 122 0.95 6.02 3.66
CA GLU A 122 1.11 7.45 3.39
C GLU A 122 2.59 7.80 3.22
N VAL A 123 2.90 8.52 2.14
CA VAL A 123 4.24 9.01 1.83
C VAL A 123 4.33 10.50 2.16
N THR A 124 3.39 11.28 1.64
CA THR A 124 3.37 12.73 1.80
C THR A 124 1.98 13.28 1.50
N THR A 125 1.71 14.49 2.00
CA THR A 125 0.48 15.23 1.75
C THR A 125 0.83 16.66 1.34
N ILE A 126 0.22 17.16 0.26
CA ILE A 126 0.45 18.52 -0.24
C ILE A 126 -0.87 19.30 -0.37
N PRO A 127 -0.86 20.62 -0.12
CA PRO A 127 -1.99 21.48 -0.43
C PRO A 127 -2.05 21.75 -1.95
N VAL A 128 -3.26 21.74 -2.50
CA VAL A 128 -3.59 22.02 -3.89
C VAL A 128 -4.54 23.21 -3.95
N THR A 129 -4.19 24.23 -4.73
CA THR A 129 -4.86 25.54 -4.80
C THR A 129 -5.10 25.98 -6.25
N ALA A 130 -5.71 27.15 -6.45
CA ALA A 130 -5.85 27.99 -7.68
C ALA A 130 -5.97 27.28 -9.05
N ASP A 131 -4.95 26.53 -9.49
CA ASP A 131 -4.92 25.79 -10.75
C ASP A 131 -5.43 24.34 -10.65
N TRP A 132 -5.69 23.88 -9.44
CA TRP A 132 -6.21 22.55 -9.13
C TRP A 132 -5.41 21.41 -9.77
N LYS A 133 -4.09 21.59 -9.89
CA LYS A 133 -3.14 20.59 -10.39
C LYS A 133 -2.13 20.28 -9.30
N PHE A 134 -1.65 19.04 -9.30
CA PHE A 134 -0.61 18.62 -8.37
C PHE A 134 0.39 17.70 -9.05
N THR A 135 1.59 17.61 -8.49
CA THR A 135 2.64 16.74 -9.00
C THR A 135 3.50 16.23 -7.85
N PHE A 136 3.74 14.93 -7.83
CA PHE A 136 4.70 14.26 -6.98
C PHE A 136 5.86 13.77 -7.87
N LYS A 137 7.07 14.27 -7.63
CA LYS A 137 8.27 13.99 -8.42
C LYS A 137 9.18 13.00 -7.71
N ASP A 138 10.15 12.47 -8.44
CA ASP A 138 11.26 11.66 -7.92
C ASP A 138 10.77 10.47 -7.09
N LEU A 139 9.70 9.83 -7.55
CA LEU A 139 9.08 8.69 -6.89
C LEU A 139 9.80 7.40 -7.33
N PRO A 140 10.37 6.59 -6.43
CA PRO A 140 10.98 5.32 -6.80
C PRO A 140 9.96 4.39 -7.47
N MET A 141 10.32 3.76 -8.58
CA MET A 141 9.43 2.82 -9.27
C MET A 141 9.38 1.47 -8.59
N ASN A 142 10.43 1.10 -7.85
CA ASN A 142 10.56 -0.19 -7.20
C ASN A 142 10.95 -0.01 -5.73
N GLU A 143 10.53 -0.97 -4.92
CA GLU A 143 10.95 -1.15 -3.54
C GLU A 143 11.13 -2.65 -3.32
N ASN A 144 12.26 -3.08 -2.75
CA ASN A 144 12.54 -4.49 -2.49
C ASN A 144 12.45 -5.39 -3.74
N GLY A 145 12.81 -4.85 -4.91
CA GLY A 145 12.81 -5.57 -6.20
C GLY A 145 11.41 -5.77 -6.79
N LYS A 146 10.39 -5.10 -6.25
CA LYS A 146 9.01 -5.15 -6.73
C LYS A 146 8.51 -3.75 -7.10
N PRO A 147 7.64 -3.62 -8.12
CA PRO A 147 7.04 -2.34 -8.45
C PRO A 147 6.25 -1.75 -7.27
N ILE A 148 6.40 -0.44 -7.05
CA ILE A 148 5.59 0.29 -6.07
C ILE A 148 4.23 0.62 -6.69
N VAL A 149 3.16 0.30 -5.97
CA VAL A 149 1.81 0.74 -6.35
C VAL A 149 1.54 2.09 -5.68
N TYR A 150 1.46 3.14 -6.49
CA TYR A 150 1.09 4.46 -6.02
C TYR A 150 -0.41 4.73 -6.16
N THR A 151 -0.99 5.36 -5.15
CA THR A 151 -2.37 5.85 -5.16
C THR A 151 -2.45 7.22 -4.51
N ILE A 152 -3.48 7.99 -4.82
CA ILE A 152 -3.75 9.28 -4.20
C ILE A 152 -5.04 9.26 -3.36
N GLY A 153 -5.07 10.08 -2.33
CA GLY A 153 -6.25 10.39 -1.53
C GLY A 153 -6.47 11.90 -1.42
N GLN A 154 -7.63 12.30 -0.92
CA GLN A 154 -7.94 13.70 -0.62
C GLN A 154 -8.59 13.77 0.76
N ASN A 155 -8.35 14.86 1.50
CA ASN A 155 -9.12 15.13 2.71
C ASN A 155 -10.62 15.22 2.41
N VAL A 156 -11.45 14.84 3.39
CA VAL A 156 -12.90 15.01 3.28
C VAL A 156 -13.23 16.51 3.23
N ILE A 157 -14.13 16.88 2.32
CA ILE A 157 -14.61 18.25 2.15
C ILE A 157 -16.10 18.26 2.50
N LYS A 158 -16.48 19.12 3.43
CA LYS A 158 -17.87 19.26 3.87
C LYS A 158 -18.77 19.63 2.69
N ASP A 159 -19.95 19.03 2.61
CA ASP A 159 -20.97 19.27 1.57
C ASP A 159 -20.56 18.81 0.16
N TYR A 160 -19.46 18.06 0.01
CA TYR A 160 -19.03 17.47 -1.25
C TYR A 160 -18.94 15.94 -1.17
N THR A 161 -19.09 15.31 -2.33
CA THR A 161 -18.72 13.90 -2.55
C THR A 161 -17.49 13.84 -3.44
N THR A 162 -16.51 13.01 -3.06
CA THR A 162 -15.23 12.87 -3.77
C THR A 162 -15.18 11.54 -4.51
N LYS A 163 -14.80 11.57 -5.79
CA LYS A 163 -14.42 10.40 -6.58
C LYS A 163 -12.99 10.56 -7.06
N ILE A 164 -12.19 9.50 -6.96
CA ILE A 164 -10.79 9.52 -7.35
C ILE A 164 -10.57 8.42 -8.38
N ASP A 165 -10.09 8.80 -9.57
CA ASP A 165 -9.58 7.87 -10.57
C ASP A 165 -8.06 7.71 -10.36
N GLN A 166 -7.64 6.52 -9.93
CA GLN A 166 -6.23 6.22 -9.65
C GLN A 166 -5.39 6.04 -10.93
N ASN A 167 -6.01 5.80 -12.09
CA ASN A 167 -5.28 5.63 -13.35
C ASN A 167 -4.94 6.98 -13.97
N THR A 168 -5.87 7.93 -13.92
CA THR A 168 -5.68 9.28 -14.46
C THR A 168 -5.30 10.31 -13.40
N TYR A 169 -5.25 9.92 -12.13
CA TYR A 169 -5.04 10.79 -10.97
C TYR A 169 -5.96 12.02 -10.97
N THR A 170 -7.19 11.84 -11.45
CA THR A 170 -8.22 12.88 -11.45
C THR A 170 -9.13 12.72 -10.24
N ILE A 171 -9.23 13.78 -9.46
CA ILE A 171 -10.16 13.90 -8.32
C ILE A 171 -11.35 14.72 -8.78
N VAL A 172 -12.57 14.22 -8.60
CA VAL A 172 -13.81 14.94 -8.89
C VAL A 172 -14.59 15.16 -7.59
N ASN A 173 -14.77 16.42 -7.24
CA ASN A 173 -15.60 16.85 -6.12
C ASN A 173 -16.95 17.34 -6.63
N ARG A 174 -18.02 16.68 -6.21
CA ARG A 174 -19.39 17.03 -6.59
C ARG A 174 -20.16 17.58 -5.40
N HIS A 175 -20.71 18.78 -5.56
CA HIS A 175 -21.51 19.43 -4.52
C HIS A 175 -22.77 18.60 -4.23
N LEU A 176 -23.04 18.35 -2.95
CA LEU A 176 -24.26 17.72 -2.47
C LEU A 176 -25.42 18.71 -2.58
N GLN A 177 -26.20 18.65 -3.66
CA GLN A 177 -27.43 19.43 -3.73
C GLN A 177 -28.39 18.99 -2.61
N PRO A 178 -29.08 19.93 -1.95
CA PRO A 178 -30.16 19.56 -1.05
C PRO A 178 -31.21 18.77 -1.83
N THR A 179 -31.52 17.56 -1.36
CA THR A 179 -32.69 16.83 -1.86
C THR A 179 -33.90 17.74 -1.66
N LYS A 180 -34.65 18.01 -2.74
CA LYS A 180 -35.96 18.68 -2.60
C LYS A 180 -36.74 18.00 -1.47
N PRO A 181 -37.42 18.75 -0.58
CA PRO A 181 -38.26 18.14 0.43
C PRO A 181 -39.18 17.14 -0.26
N VAL A 182 -39.13 15.88 0.18
CA VAL A 182 -40.08 14.88 -0.32
C VAL A 182 -41.46 15.40 0.07
N LYS A 183 -42.28 15.74 -0.92
CA LYS A 183 -43.68 16.10 -0.71
C LYS A 183 -44.29 14.95 0.13
N PRO A 184 -44.91 15.22 1.30
CA PRO A 184 -45.47 14.16 2.12
C PRO A 184 -46.33 13.25 1.24
N LYS A 185 -46.07 11.94 1.28
CA LYS A 185 -46.96 10.97 0.62
C LYS A 185 -48.36 11.21 1.17
N GLU A 186 -49.32 11.37 0.26
CA GLU A 186 -50.73 11.45 0.62
C GLU A 186 -51.06 10.25 1.52
N PRO A 187 -51.75 10.47 2.66
CA PRO A 187 -52.04 9.37 3.58
C PRO A 187 -52.78 8.27 2.83
N THR A 188 -52.23 7.06 2.88
CA THR A 188 -52.91 5.90 2.33
C THR A 188 -54.23 5.72 3.09
N LYS A 189 -55.34 5.54 2.36
CA LYS A 189 -56.64 5.25 2.95
C LYS A 189 -56.48 4.07 3.92
N PRO A 190 -57.10 4.11 5.12
CA PRO A 190 -57.00 3.04 6.09
C PRO A 190 -57.35 1.70 5.44
N VAL A 191 -56.44 0.74 5.54
CA VAL A 191 -56.71 -0.63 5.10
C VAL A 191 -57.79 -1.20 6.00
N LYS A 192 -58.90 -1.66 5.42
CA LYS A 192 -59.98 -2.33 6.13
C LYS A 192 -59.39 -3.51 6.92
N PRO A 193 -59.62 -3.63 8.24
CA PRO A 193 -59.04 -4.71 9.04
C PRO A 193 -59.34 -6.08 8.44
N LYS A 194 -58.31 -6.93 8.31
CA LYS A 194 -58.50 -8.34 7.96
C LYS A 194 -59.31 -9.02 9.06
N GLU A 195 -60.30 -9.78 8.64
CA GLU A 195 -61.17 -10.57 9.52
C GLU A 195 -60.32 -11.57 10.34
N PRO A 196 -60.57 -11.70 11.66
CA PRO A 196 -59.74 -12.55 12.51
C PRO A 196 -59.89 -14.02 12.13
N THR A 197 -58.76 -14.70 11.94
CA THR A 197 -58.73 -16.16 11.76
C THR A 197 -59.18 -16.88 13.03
N LYS A 198 -60.06 -17.87 12.89
CA LYS A 198 -60.60 -18.68 14.00
C LYS A 198 -59.47 -19.33 14.82
N PRO A 199 -59.60 -19.39 16.16
CA PRO A 199 -58.57 -20.00 17.01
C PRO A 199 -58.46 -21.51 16.78
N VAL A 200 -57.22 -22.00 16.73
CA VAL A 200 -56.90 -23.43 16.66
C VAL A 200 -57.15 -24.06 18.04
N LYS A 201 -57.84 -25.21 18.08
CA LYS A 201 -58.13 -25.94 19.32
C LYS A 201 -56.83 -26.45 19.98
N PRO A 202 -56.65 -26.32 21.30
CA PRO A 202 -55.48 -26.89 21.99
C PRO A 202 -55.57 -28.42 22.02
N VAL A 203 -54.44 -29.10 21.82
CA VAL A 203 -54.31 -30.55 22.00
C VAL A 203 -53.90 -30.82 23.45
N LEU A 204 -54.70 -31.59 24.20
CA LEU A 204 -54.43 -31.99 25.58
C LEU A 204 -53.53 -33.25 25.63
N PRO A 205 -52.58 -33.36 26.59
CA PRO A 205 -51.79 -34.57 26.80
C PRO A 205 -52.64 -35.69 27.45
N LYS A 206 -52.33 -36.95 27.13
CA LYS A 206 -53.00 -38.13 27.72
C LYS A 206 -52.54 -38.36 29.17
N THR A 207 -53.45 -38.72 30.06
CA THR A 207 -53.21 -38.96 31.49
C THR A 207 -52.36 -40.22 31.73
N GLY A 208 -51.29 -40.11 32.52
CA GLY A 208 -50.41 -41.24 32.90
C GLY A 208 -48.90 -41.03 32.67
N MET A 209 -48.49 -39.87 32.17
CA MET A 209 -47.08 -39.53 31.96
C MET A 209 -46.45 -38.90 33.21
N ASN A 210 -45.26 -39.38 33.57
CA ASN A 210 -44.39 -38.97 34.66
C ASN A 210 -43.83 -37.55 34.46
N ALA A 211 -43.65 -36.81 35.57
CA ALA A 211 -43.46 -35.35 35.60
C ALA A 211 -42.25 -34.80 34.82
N ASN A 212 -41.20 -35.60 34.60
CA ASN A 212 -40.02 -35.17 33.83
C ASN A 212 -40.26 -35.17 32.31
N ASP A 213 -41.19 -36.00 31.79
CA ASP A 213 -41.55 -36.02 30.36
C ASP A 213 -42.59 -34.95 30.00
N LEU A 214 -43.34 -34.43 30.98
CA LEU A 214 -44.30 -33.34 30.78
C LEU A 214 -43.60 -31.98 30.53
N MET A 215 -42.42 -31.77 31.12
CA MET A 215 -41.62 -30.56 30.94
C MET A 215 -41.02 -30.44 29.53
N ALA A 216 -40.85 -31.55 28.81
CA ALA A 216 -40.36 -31.54 27.42
C ALA A 216 -41.42 -31.08 26.40
N PHE A 217 -42.73 -31.19 26.71
CA PHE A 217 -43.81 -30.75 25.80
C PHE A 217 -44.24 -29.28 25.99
N ILE A 218 -44.07 -28.70 27.18
CA ILE A 218 -44.38 -27.27 27.43
C ILE A 218 -43.22 -26.36 26.97
N GLY A 219 -42.00 -26.88 26.90
CA GLY A 219 -40.80 -26.16 26.44
C GLY A 219 -40.80 -25.75 24.97
N TRP A 220 -41.68 -26.30 24.12
CA TRP A 220 -41.77 -25.96 22.69
C TRP A 220 -42.96 -25.05 22.31
N ILE A 221 -43.83 -24.67 23.26
CA ILE A 221 -44.95 -23.72 23.01
C ILE A 221 -44.63 -22.28 23.50
N PHE A 222 -43.58 -22.07 24.30
CA PHE A 222 -43.18 -20.72 24.75
C PHE A 222 -42.14 -20.00 23.88
N LEU A 223 -41.67 -20.59 22.77
CA LEU A 223 -40.67 -19.98 21.87
C LEU A 223 -41.23 -19.20 20.68
N ILE A 224 -42.56 -19.04 20.56
CA ILE A 224 -43.20 -18.21 19.52
C ILE A 224 -44.28 -17.28 20.10
N THR A 225 -43.95 -16.47 21.11
CA THR A 225 -44.61 -15.18 21.42
C THR A 225 -43.72 -14.39 22.41
N ALA A 226 -42.65 -13.77 21.90
CA ALA A 226 -41.95 -12.63 22.54
C ALA A 226 -40.73 -12.14 21.72
N GLY A 227 -40.35 -12.83 20.63
CA GLY A 227 -39.28 -12.38 19.72
C GLY A 227 -39.78 -11.32 18.74
N GLY A 228 -40.08 -10.11 19.22
CA GLY A 228 -40.57 -9.05 18.34
C GLY A 228 -40.87 -7.71 18.99
N PHE A 229 -40.24 -7.34 20.10
CA PHE A 229 -40.35 -5.99 20.64
C PHE A 229 -39.18 -5.62 21.55
N MET A 230 -38.01 -5.37 20.98
CA MET A 230 -36.98 -4.47 21.55
C MET A 230 -35.77 -4.47 20.62
N LEU A 231 -35.49 -3.35 19.96
CA LEU A 231 -34.13 -2.83 19.67
C LEU A 231 -34.27 -1.55 18.83
N LEU A 232 -34.58 -0.43 19.48
CA LEU A 232 -34.32 0.91 18.95
C LEU A 232 -34.17 1.88 20.13
N LYS A 233 -32.93 2.00 20.63
CA LYS A 233 -32.31 3.26 21.14
C LYS A 233 -30.99 2.98 21.87
N ARG A 234 -29.87 3.27 21.19
CA ARG A 234 -28.56 3.67 21.75
C ARG A 234 -27.75 4.18 20.56
N LYS A 235 -27.20 5.39 20.48
CA LYS A 235 -26.47 6.19 21.47
C LYS A 235 -26.60 7.69 21.19
N LEU A 236 -26.91 8.45 22.23
CA LEU A 236 -26.35 9.75 22.64
C LEU A 236 -26.13 9.52 24.16
N THR A 237 -25.03 9.81 24.84
CA THR A 237 -23.93 10.78 24.71
C THR A 237 -22.81 10.29 25.64
N ASN A 238 -21.55 10.60 25.29
CA ASN A 238 -20.61 11.41 26.09
C ASN A 238 -19.35 11.62 25.25
#